data_AF-C1C5T8-F1
#
_entry.id   AF-C1C5T8-F1
#
_cell.length_a   1.000
_cell.length_b   1.000
_cell.length_c   1.000
_cell.angle_alpha   90.00
_cell.angle_beta   90.00
_cell.angle_gamma   90.00
#
_symmetry.space_group_name_H-M   'P 1'
#
loop_
_entity.id
_entity.type
_entity.pdbx_description
1 polymer ?
#
loop_
_entity_poly.entity_id
_entity_poly.type
_entity_poly.pdbx_seq_one_letter_code
_entity_poly.pdbx_strand_id
1 'polypeptide(L)'
;MSYEQEFMKEFEAWVNTQIMINDMAHKESQKVYEEDQDERAKDAMIRYESRLDAYQFLLGKFENFKVGKGFHDLPEGLFGERNY
;
A
#
# COMPACT_ATOMS: atom_id res chain seq x y z
N MET A 1 8.06 -9.35 -23.33
CA MET A 1 8.36 -8.19 -22.46
C MET A 1 9.87 -8.16 -22.25
N SER A 2 10.47 -6.99 -22.02
CA SER A 2 11.86 -6.95 -21.55
C SER A 2 11.97 -7.48 -20.11
N TYR A 3 13.18 -7.79 -19.68
CA TYR A 3 13.45 -8.19 -18.29
C TYR A 3 12.93 -7.14 -17.29
N GLU A 4 13.18 -5.86 -17.57
CA GLU A 4 12.75 -4.75 -16.71
C GLU A 4 11.21 -4.64 -16.67
N GLN A 5 10.53 -4.87 -17.80
CA GLN A 5 9.07 -4.85 -17.84
C GLN A 5 8.45 -6.00 -17.06
N GLU A 6 9.03 -7.19 -17.15
CA GLU A 6 8.59 -8.36 -16.38
C GLU A 6 8.84 -8.17 -14.89
N PHE A 7 10.03 -7.68 -14.51
CA PHE A 7 10.36 -7.33 -13.14
C PHE A 7 9.37 -6.31 -12.55
N MET A 8 9.04 -5.25 -13.30
CA MET A 8 8.09 -4.22 -12.84
C MET A 8 6.68 -4.79 -12.66
N LYS A 9 6.24 -5.69 -13.55
CA LYS A 9 4.95 -6.38 -13.43
C LYS A 9 4.90 -7.29 -12.20
N GLU A 10 5.94 -8.09 -11.97
CA GLU A 10 6.02 -8.95 -10.80
C GLU A 10 6.11 -8.16 -9.51
N PHE A 11 6.82 -7.04 -9.53
CA PHE A 11 6.92 -6.14 -8.39
C PHE A 11 5.56 -5.50 -8.06
N GLU A 12 4.81 -5.04 -9.06
CA GLU A 12 3.45 -4.54 -8.85
C GLU A 12 2.52 -5.62 -8.26
N ALA A 13 2.59 -6.84 -8.79
CA ALA A 13 1.80 -7.97 -8.28
C ALA A 13 2.16 -8.32 -6.83
N TRP A 14 3.45 -8.26 -6.49
CA TRP A 14 3.91 -8.45 -5.12
C TRP A 14 3.39 -7.34 -4.19
N VAL A 15 3.46 -6.07 -4.59
CA VAL A 15 2.93 -4.94 -3.79
C VAL A 15 1.43 -5.09 -3.54
N ASN A 16 0.64 -5.46 -4.55
CA ASN A 16 -0.79 -5.74 -4.38
C ASN A 16 -1.04 -6.88 -3.38
N THR A 17 -0.22 -7.94 -3.43
CA THR A 17 -0.30 -9.04 -2.47
C THR A 17 0.02 -8.57 -1.05
N GLN A 18 1.02 -7.70 -0.88
CA GLN A 18 1.35 -7.14 0.43
C GLN A 18 0.22 -6.27 0.98
N ILE A 19 -0.45 -5.47 0.15
CA ILE A 19 -1.61 -4.68 0.57
C ILE A 19 -2.70 -5.60 1.12
N MET A 20 -3.05 -6.65 0.37
CA MET A 20 -4.07 -7.62 0.83
C MET A 20 -3.71 -8.26 2.17
N ILE A 21 -2.44 -8.67 2.35
CA ILE A 21 -1.96 -9.29 3.60
C ILE A 21 -2.00 -8.31 4.77
N ASN A 22 -1.49 -7.08 4.58
CA ASN A 22 -1.44 -6.11 5.66
C ASN A 22 -2.83 -5.55 5.99
N ASP A 23 -3.76 -5.44 5.04
CA ASP A 23 -5.16 -5.07 5.28
C ASP A 23 -5.88 -6.12 6.13
N MET A 24 -5.72 -7.40 5.79
CA MET A 24 -6.24 -8.49 6.60
C MET A 24 -5.63 -8.46 8.02
N ALA A 25 -4.31 -8.38 8.13
CA ALA A 25 -3.64 -8.38 9.44
C ALA A 25 -3.98 -7.14 10.29
N HIS A 26 -4.17 -5.98 9.67
CA HIS A 26 -4.65 -4.77 10.32
C HIS A 26 -6.05 -4.99 10.91
N LYS A 27 -7.00 -5.50 10.12
CA LYS A 27 -8.38 -5.77 10.56
C LYS A 27 -8.45 -6.77 11.71
N GLU A 28 -7.67 -7.84 11.63
CA GLU A 28 -7.60 -8.83 12.72
C GLU A 28 -6.98 -8.24 13.98
N SER A 29 -5.90 -7.45 13.86
CA SER A 29 -5.28 -6.79 15.01
C SER A 29 -6.20 -5.75 15.66
N GLN A 30 -6.93 -4.99 14.83
CA GLN A 30 -7.94 -4.04 15.28
C GLN A 30 -9.04 -4.75 16.08
N LYS A 31 -9.56 -5.87 15.56
CA LYS A 31 -10.59 -6.65 16.25
C LYS A 31 -10.14 -7.15 17.62
N VAL A 32 -8.92 -7.69 17.71
CA VAL A 32 -8.34 -8.14 19.00
C VAL A 32 -8.19 -6.97 19.97
N TYR A 33 -7.78 -5.79 19.50
CA TYR A 33 -7.68 -4.62 20.36
C TYR A 33 -9.06 -4.15 20.87
N GLU A 34 -10.08 -4.16 20.00
CA GLU A 34 -11.45 -3.79 20.36
C GLU A 34 -12.05 -4.75 21.40
N GLU A 35 -11.76 -6.05 21.31
CA GLU A 35 -12.26 -7.10 22.22
C GLU A 35 -11.50 -7.14 23.55
N ASP A 36 -10.16 -7.15 23.51
CA ASP A 36 -9.33 -7.48 24.67
C ASP A 36 -8.55 -6.27 25.24
N GLN A 37 -8.55 -5.12 24.56
CA GLN A 37 -7.71 -3.96 24.88
C GLN A 37 -6.21 -4.32 25.00
N ASP A 38 -5.75 -5.34 24.27
CA ASP A 38 -4.35 -5.77 24.27
C ASP A 38 -3.48 -4.73 23.53
N GLU A 39 -2.63 -4.01 24.26
CA GLU A 39 -1.74 -3.00 23.67
C GLU A 39 -0.78 -3.59 22.61
N ARG A 40 -0.48 -4.89 22.63
CA ARG A 40 0.31 -5.53 21.55
C ARG A 40 -0.47 -5.59 20.24
N ALA A 41 -1.80 -5.72 20.31
CA ALA A 41 -2.67 -5.69 19.14
C ALA A 41 -2.74 -4.28 18.55
N LYS A 42 -2.73 -3.25 19.38
CA LYS A 42 -2.61 -1.85 18.95
C LYS A 42 -1.28 -1.55 18.26
N ASP A 43 -0.16 -2.00 18.82
CA ASP A 43 1.15 -1.87 18.17
C ASP A 43 1.20 -2.60 16.83
N ALA A 44 0.57 -3.77 16.73
CA ALA A 44 0.45 -4.52 15.50
C ALA A 44 -0.41 -3.78 14.46
N MET A 45 -1.54 -3.23 14.88
CA MET A 45 -2.43 -2.41 14.03
C MET A 45 -1.67 -1.24 13.41
N ILE A 46 -0.99 -0.41 14.22
CA ILE A 46 -0.20 0.73 13.74
C ILE A 46 0.89 0.29 12.75
N ARG A 47 1.52 -0.87 13.00
CA ARG A 47 2.55 -1.41 12.10
C ARG A 47 1.97 -1.82 10.75
N TYR A 48 0.81 -2.48 10.73
CA TYR A 48 0.17 -2.90 9.49
C TYR A 48 -0.40 -1.71 8.72
N GLU A 49 -0.94 -0.70 9.41
CA GLU A 49 -1.37 0.57 8.83
C GLU A 49 -0.20 1.31 8.16
N SER A 50 0.93 1.45 8.86
CA SER A 50 2.12 2.11 8.30
C SER A 50 2.66 1.41 7.05
N ARG A 51 2.60 0.07 7.00
CA ARG A 51 2.98 -0.70 5.82
C ARG A 51 1.99 -0.53 4.68
N LEU A 52 0.69 -0.51 4.97
CA LEU A 52 -0.35 -0.26 3.97
C LEU A 52 -0.16 1.08 3.28
N ASP A 53 0.06 2.15 4.05
CA ASP A 53 0.31 3.49 3.51
C ASP A 53 1.52 3.50 2.55
N ALA A 54 2.62 2.87 2.96
CA ALA A 54 3.81 2.74 2.11
C ALA A 54 3.54 1.97 0.82
N TYR A 55 2.78 0.87 0.87
CA TYR A 55 2.44 0.09 -0.33
C TYR A 55 1.45 0.82 -1.24
N GLN A 56 0.48 1.56 -0.70
CA GLN A 56 -0.43 2.40 -1.47
C GLN A 56 0.33 3.53 -2.19
N PHE A 57 1.33 4.13 -1.54
CA PHE A 57 2.22 5.08 -2.20
C PHE A 57 2.96 4.44 -3.39
N LEU A 58 3.48 3.22 -3.23
CA LEU A 58 4.14 2.48 -4.31
C LEU A 58 3.18 2.13 -5.45
N LEU A 59 1.91 1.81 -5.18
CA LEU A 59 0.91 1.61 -6.23
C LEU A 59 0.78 2.85 -7.14
N GLY A 60 0.76 4.04 -6.56
CA GLY A 60 0.78 5.28 -7.34
C GLY A 60 2.01 5.40 -8.24
N LYS A 61 3.16 4.85 -7.83
CA LYS A 61 4.37 4.84 -8.67
C LYS A 61 4.29 3.85 -9.83
N PHE A 62 3.57 2.74 -9.68
CA PHE A 62 3.28 1.86 -10.81
C PHE A 62 2.33 2.51 -11.81
N GLU A 63 1.36 3.31 -11.36
CA GLU A 63 0.52 4.09 -12.27
C GLU A 63 1.34 5.07 -13.10
N ASN A 64 2.29 5.79 -12.48
CA ASN A 64 3.24 6.63 -13.22
C ASN A 64 4.03 5.82 -14.26
N PHE A 65 4.53 4.63 -13.89
CA PHE A 65 5.26 3.76 -14.80
C PHE A 65 4.42 3.35 -16.01
N LYS A 66 3.15 2.98 -15.82
CA LYS A 66 2.22 2.58 -16.89
C LYS A 66 1.96 3.70 -17.90
N VAL A 67 1.92 4.95 -17.44
CA VAL A 67 1.69 6.13 -18.30
C VAL A 67 2.99 6.82 -18.76
N GLY A 68 4.15 6.26 -18.44
CA GLY A 68 5.45 6.82 -18.83
C GLY A 68 5.85 8.10 -18.10
N LYS A 69 5.25 8.40 -16.94
CA LYS A 69 5.62 9.51 -16.05
C LYS A 69 6.88 9.16 -15.26
N GLY A 70 7.58 10.19 -14.78
CA GLY A 70 8.74 10.03 -13.91
C GLY A 70 8.36 9.44 -12.55
N PHE A 71 9.31 8.80 -11.89
CA PHE A 71 9.10 8.25 -10.55
C PHE A 71 8.71 9.33 -9.52
N HIS A 72 9.25 10.54 -9.65
CA HIS A 72 8.96 11.65 -8.73
C HIS A 72 7.66 12.39 -9.05
N ASP A 73 7.01 12.09 -10.17
CA ASP A 73 5.76 12.75 -10.53
C ASP A 73 4.64 12.35 -9.56
N LEU A 74 3.69 13.27 -9.39
CA LEU A 74 2.51 13.03 -8.59
C LEU A 74 1.58 12.08 -9.36
N PRO A 75 1.22 10.90 -8.82
CA PRO A 75 0.19 10.07 -9.40
C PRO A 75 -1.16 10.80 -9.37
N GLU A 76 -1.95 10.63 -10.41
CA GLU A 76 -3.30 11.22 -10.45
C GLU A 76 -4.15 10.62 -9.32
N GLY A 77 -4.85 11.49 -8.59
CA GLY A 77 -5.71 11.07 -7.48
C GLY A 77 -5.01 10.67 -6.18
N LEU A 78 -3.67 10.69 -6.09
CA LEU A 78 -2.94 10.23 -4.88
C LEU A 78 -3.34 10.98 -3.60
N PHE A 79 -3.71 12.26 -3.71
CA PHE A 79 -4.13 13.09 -2.59
C PHE A 79 -5.61 13.49 -2.64
N GLY A 80 -6.41 12.87 -3.50
CA GLY A 80 -7.76 13.34 -3.85
C GLY A 80 -7.74 14.63 -4.68
N GLU A 81 -8.86 14.91 -5.37
CA GLU A 81 -9.05 16.20 -6.06
C GLU A 81 -9.02 17.33 -5.03
N ARG A 82 -8.00 18.20 -5.12
CA ARG A 82 -8.02 19.48 -4.39
C ARG A 82 -9.04 20.39 -5.07
N ASN A 83 -10.28 20.34 -4.61
CA ASN A 83 -11.27 21.37 -4.91
C ASN A 83 -10.84 22.66 -4.17
N TYR A 84 -10.56 23.73 -4.92
CA TYR A 84 -10.36 25.09 -4.42
C TYR A 84 -11.65 25.90 -4.52
#